data_AF-A0AA37H952-F1
#
_entry.id   AF-A0AA37H952-F1
#
_cell.length_a   1.000
_cell.length_b   1.000
_cell.length_c   1.000
_cell.angle_alpha   90.00
_cell.angle_beta   90.00
_cell.angle_gamma   90.00
#
_symmetry.space_group_name_H-M   'P 1'
#
loop_
_entity.id
_entity.type
_entity.pdbx_description
1 polymer ?
#
loop_
_entity_poly.entity_id
_entity_poly.type
_entity_poly.pdbx_seq_one_letter_code
_entity_poly.pdbx_strand_id
1 'polypeptide(L)' 'MRRSLKLVVLAAAAALPAACAPNPIIARDPVPAPSPDIAYRCSSTPALLNGYWAECERVRREREVVVRTKG' A
#
# COMPACT_ATOMS: atom_id res chain seq x y z
N MET A 1 46.36 25.93 9.93
CA MET A 1 45.49 25.15 9.03
C MET A 1 44.85 23.90 9.65
N ARG A 2 45.52 23.14 10.54
CA ARG A 2 44.93 21.90 11.11
C ARG A 2 43.75 22.13 12.08
N ARG A 3 43.70 23.26 12.79
CA ARG A 3 42.62 23.59 13.75
C ARG A 3 41.31 23.96 13.06
N SER A 4 41.38 24.71 11.97
CA SER A 4 40.20 25.09 11.17
C SER A 4 39.55 23.87 10.50
N LEU A 5 40.34 22.90 10.06
CA LEU A 5 39.82 21.65 9.49
C LEU A 5 38.98 20.85 10.49
N LYS A 6 39.40 20.79 11.76
CA LYS A 6 38.66 20.09 12.83
C LYS A 6 37.31 20.75 13.12
N LEU A 7 37.27 22.09 13.11
CA LEU A 7 36.03 22.84 13.33
C LEU A 7 35.01 22.61 12.20
N VAL A 8 35.47 22.55 10.96
CA VAL A 8 34.60 22.27 9.80
C VAL A 8 34.02 20.85 9.88
N VAL A 9 34.81 19.86 10.28
CA VAL A 9 34.33 18.47 10.43
C VAL A 9 33.31 18.34 11.56
N LEU A 10 33.52 19.01 12.69
CA LEU A 10 32.55 19.04 13.79
C LEU A 10 31.24 19.73 13.39
N ALA A 11 31.32 20.83 12.63
CA ALA A 11 30.13 21.53 12.14
C ALA A 11 29.33 20.68 11.13
N ALA A 12 30.02 19.94 10.25
CA ALA A 12 29.36 19.03 9.31
C ALA A 12 28.68 17.84 9.99
N ALA A 13 29.28 17.31 11.06
CA ALA A 13 28.71 16.19 11.81
C ALA A 13 27.44 16.57 12.60
N ALA A 14 27.35 17.81 13.08
CA ALA A 14 26.20 18.32 13.83
C ALA A 14 24.95 18.54 12.96
N ALA A 15 25.09 18.62 11.64
CA ALA A 15 23.97 18.82 10.71
C ALA A 15 23.23 17.52 10.31
N LEU A 16 23.68 16.36 10.78
CA LEU A 16 23.17 15.05 10.36
C LEU A 16 21.90 14.51 11.07
N PRO A 17 21.37 15.03 12.20
CA PRO A 17 20.23 14.39 12.85
C PRO A 17 18.90 14.98 12.34
N ALA A 18 18.64 14.90 11.04
CA ALA A 18 17.33 15.24 10.48
C ALA A 18 16.73 14.10 9.62
N ALA A 19 17.50 13.05 9.32
CA ALA A 19 17.05 11.95 8.45
C ALA A 19 16.37 10.79 9.21
N CYS A 20 16.33 10.83 10.55
CA CYS A 20 15.76 9.76 11.39
C CYS A 20 14.54 10.24 12.17
N ALA A 21 13.57 10.88 11.50
CA ALA A 21 12.21 10.83 12.01
C ALA A 21 11.66 9.44 11.65
N PRO A 22 11.24 8.60 12.62
CA PRO A 22 10.59 7.35 12.29
C PRO A 22 9.39 7.65 11.40
N ASN A 23 9.32 6.95 10.26
CA ASN A 23 8.24 7.09 9.28
C ASN A 23 6.90 7.02 10.05
N PRO A 24 6.04 8.05 9.99
CA PRO A 24 4.83 8.06 10.80
C PRO A 24 4.03 6.79 10.50
N ILE A 25 3.66 6.06 11.56
CA ILE A 25 2.74 4.92 11.43
C ILE A 25 1.38 5.54 11.11
N ILE A 26 1.10 5.66 9.81
CA ILE A 26 -0.22 6.07 9.32
C ILE A 26 -1.14 4.87 9.58
N ALA A 27 -1.88 4.92 10.68
CA ALA A 27 -3.00 4.03 10.90
C ALA A 27 -4.06 4.36 9.84
N ARG A 28 -4.05 3.60 8.73
CA ARG A 28 -5.14 3.66 7.76
C ARG A 28 -6.35 3.04 8.43
N ASP A 29 -7.47 3.74 8.41
CA ASP A 29 -8.73 3.15 8.82
C ASP A 29 -8.92 1.81 8.10
N PRO A 30 -9.34 0.75 8.81
CA PRO A 30 -9.59 -0.53 8.18
C PRO A 30 -10.59 -0.31 7.05
N VAL A 31 -10.20 -0.68 5.83
CA VAL A 31 -11.14 -0.70 4.71
C VAL A 31 -12.26 -1.67 5.11
N PRO A 32 -13.53 -1.22 5.16
CA PRO A 32 -14.63 -2.09 5.56
C PRO A 32 -14.67 -3.31 4.64
N ALA A 33 -14.93 -4.47 5.23
CA ALA A 33 -15.04 -5.70 4.48
C ALA A 33 -16.08 -5.52 3.36
N PRO A 34 -15.79 -6.01 2.13
CA PRO A 34 -16.77 -5.94 1.06
C PRO A 34 -18.04 -6.69 1.48
N SER A 35 -19.18 -6.16 1.04
CA SER A 35 -20.49 -6.78 1.27
C SER A 35 -20.48 -8.24 0.80
N PRO A 36 -21.12 -9.18 1.52
CA PRO A 36 -20.99 -10.63 1.27
C PRO A 36 -21.47 -11.08 -0.11
N ASP A 37 -22.29 -10.28 -0.77
CA ASP A 37 -22.77 -10.42 -2.16
C ASP A 37 -21.71 -10.04 -3.21
N ILE A 38 -20.62 -9.36 -2.82
CA ILE A 38 -19.55 -8.92 -3.69
C ILE A 38 -18.35 -9.86 -3.55
N ALA A 39 -18.03 -10.56 -4.63
CA ALA A 39 -16.77 -11.25 -4.81
C ALA A 39 -15.85 -10.46 -5.76
N TYR A 40 -14.55 -10.72 -5.70
CA TYR A 40 -13.59 -10.18 -6.65
C TYR A 40 -12.96 -11.34 -7.42
N ARG A 41 -12.90 -11.18 -8.74
CA ARG A 41 -12.12 -12.09 -9.60
C ARG A 41 -10.86 -11.35 -10.00
N CYS A 42 -9.72 -11.87 -9.57
CA CYS A 42 -8.42 -11.30 -9.90
C CYS A 42 -7.66 -12.19 -10.89
N SER A 43 -7.00 -11.56 -11.85
CA SER A 43 -6.07 -12.21 -12.77
C SER A 43 -4.73 -11.48 -12.71
N SER A 44 -3.65 -12.24 -12.92
CA SER A 44 -2.31 -11.69 -13.05
C SER A 44 -1.69 -12.15 -14.36
N THR A 45 -1.09 -11.19 -15.07
CA THR A 45 -0.39 -11.45 -16.33
C THR A 45 1.09 -11.12 -16.11
N PRO A 46 2.01 -12.06 -16.33
CA PRO A 46 3.44 -11.80 -16.21
C PRO A 46 3.87 -10.73 -17.22
N ALA A 47 4.73 -9.82 -16.77
CA ALA A 47 5.35 -8.78 -17.58
C ALA A 47 6.87 -9.00 -17.67
N LEU A 48 7.53 -8.26 -18.56
CA LEU A 48 8.99 -8.27 -18.65
C LEU A 48 9.63 -7.83 -17.33
N LEU A 49 10.91 -8.19 -17.13
CA LEU A 49 11.72 -7.78 -15.98
C LEU A 49 11.15 -8.24 -14.62
N ASN A 50 10.56 -9.45 -14.56
CA ASN A 50 9.92 -10.00 -13.35
C ASN A 50 8.73 -9.17 -12.82
N GLY A 51 8.12 -8.34 -13.67
CA GLY A 51 6.90 -7.61 -13.34
C GLY A 51 5.64 -8.45 -13.49
N TYR A 52 4.53 -7.97 -12.91
CA TYR A 52 3.20 -8.54 -13.11
C TYR A 52 2.18 -7.41 -13.23
N TRP A 53 1.29 -7.52 -14.21
CA TRP A 53 0.07 -6.72 -14.26
C TRP A 53 -1.05 -7.50 -13.56
N ALA A 54 -1.73 -6.86 -12.62
CA ALA A 54 -2.83 -7.47 -11.90
C ALA A 54 -4.10 -6.64 -12.12
N GLU A 55 -5.18 -7.33 -12.47
CA GLU A 55 -6.50 -6.74 -12.65
C GLU A 55 -7.49 -7.48 -11.76
N CYS A 56 -8.38 -6.74 -11.11
CA CYS A 56 -9.43 -7.29 -10.26
C CYS A 56 -10.76 -6.66 -10.63
N GLU A 57 -11.72 -7.50 -10.99
CA GLU A 57 -13.09 -7.08 -11.31
C GLU A 57 -14.05 -7.50 -10.20
N ARG A 58 -15.05 -6.64 -9.95
CA ARG A 58 -16.16 -6.94 -9.03
C ARG A 58 -17.14 -7.89 -9.71
N VAL A 59 -17.44 -9.00 -9.04
CA VAL A 59 -18.43 -10.00 -9.49
C VAL A 59 -19.46 -10.25 -8.40
N ARG A 60 -20.73 -10.48 -8.76
CA ARG A 60 -21.75 -10.88 -7.78
C ARG A 60 -21.53 -12.33 -7.37
N ARG A 61 -21.49 -12.59 -6.07
CA ARG A 61 -21.23 -13.92 -5.48
C ARG A 61 -22.44 -14.84 -5.57
N GLU A 62 -23.64 -14.29 -5.45
CA GLU A 62 -24.89 -15.05 -5.42
C GLU A 62 -25.66 -14.81 -6.73
N ARG A 63 -26.16 -15.89 -7.35
CA ARG A 63 -27.17 -15.76 -8.41
C ARG A 63 -28.40 -15.18 -7.74
N GLU A 64 -28.94 -14.08 -8.27
CA GLU A 64 -30.21 -13.52 -7.83
C GLU A 64 -31.33 -14.53 -8.17
N VAL A 65 -31.56 -15.51 -7.28
CA VAL A 65 -32.64 -16.49 -7.43
C VAL A 65 -33.89 -15.85 -6.85
N VAL A 66 -34.64 -15.15 -7.70
CA VAL A 66 -35.94 -14.62 -7.33
C VAL A 66 -36.91 -15.80 -7.20
N VAL A 67 -37.12 -16.29 -5.98
CA VAL A 67 -38.16 -17.28 -5.70
C VAL A 67 -39.51 -16.59 -5.77
N ARG A 68 -40.18 -16.66 -6.93
CA ARG A 68 -41.58 -16.27 -7.05
C ARG A 68 -42.46 -17.44 -6.63
N THR A 69 -43.00 -17.40 -5.42
CA THR A 69 -44.13 -18.25 -5.03
C THR A 69 -45.37 -17.79 -5.80
N LYS A 70 -45.94 -18.68 -6.62
CA LYS A 70 -47.32 -18.50 -7.08
C LYS A 70 -48.23 -18.84 -5.89
N GLY A 71 -49.04 -17.88 -5.48
CA GLY A 71 -50.17 -18.11 -4.58
C GLY A 71 -51.29 -18.87 -5.28
#